data_AF-A0A6M0F778-F1
#
_entry.id   AF-A0A6M0F778-F1
#
_cell.length_a   1.000
_cell.length_b   1.000
_cell.length_c   1.000
_cell.angle_alpha   90.00
_cell.angle_beta   90.00
_cell.angle_gamma   90.00
#
_symmetry.space_group_name_H-M   'P 1'
#
loop_
_entity.id
_entity.type
_entity.pdbx_description
1 polymer ?
#
loop_
_entity_poly.entity_id
_entity_poly.type
_entity_poly.pdbx_seq_one_letter_code
_entity_poly.pdbx_strand_id
1 'polypeptide(L)'
;MAMKKIDLSKVIAVGHRDRDNILEVLVEQDNEYEYMEVPAPYAAYSGLRDLADALDPDVIPIRARPIQLPAATTDPDVSDTVTDSIVASPIDIDMRPVRSTMASAVGYNQEQQVLQIEFKNGAIYQYEDVEPETWNDFWGSDSIGIVFNEAIRGHYASKRCK
;
A
#
# COMPACT_ATOMS: atom_id res chain seq x y z
N MET A 1 28.46 1.90 17.01
CA MET A 1 28.02 2.55 15.75
C MET A 1 27.99 4.05 16.02
N ALA A 2 28.71 4.86 15.24
CA ALA A 2 28.73 6.32 15.40
C ALA A 2 27.75 6.95 14.40
N MET A 3 26.91 7.88 14.87
CA MET A 3 25.94 8.59 14.03
C MET A 3 26.44 10.01 13.78
N LYS A 4 26.25 10.51 12.56
CA LYS A 4 26.59 11.88 12.17
C LYS A 4 25.32 12.62 11.75
N LYS A 5 25.15 13.86 12.23
CA LYS A 5 24.10 14.75 11.73
C LYS A 5 24.38 15.05 10.25
N ILE A 6 23.39 14.81 9.40
CA ILE A 6 23.40 15.19 7.99
C ILE A 6 22.40 16.33 7.84
N ASP A 7 22.82 17.41 7.19
CA ASP A 7 21.93 18.52 6.86
C ASP A 7 21.33 18.27 5.48
N LEU A 8 20.00 18.18 5.42
CA LEU A 8 19.22 17.94 4.21
C LEU A 8 18.32 19.13 3.88
N SER A 9 18.53 20.30 4.48
CA SER A 9 17.65 21.48 4.34
C SER A 9 17.56 22.02 2.91
N LYS A 10 18.51 21.65 2.04
CA LYS A 10 18.53 22.03 0.62
C LYS A 10 17.89 20.99 -0.31
N VAL A 11 17.50 19.84 0.21
CA VAL A 11 16.84 18.79 -0.58
C VAL A 11 15.37 19.13 -0.69
N ILE A 12 14.85 19.17 -1.91
CA ILE A 12 13.46 19.50 -2.21
C ILE A 12 12.67 18.22 -2.47
N ALA A 13 13.22 17.30 -3.25
CA ALA A 13 12.56 16.06 -3.64
C ALA A 13 13.56 14.92 -3.83
N VAL A 14 13.07 13.70 -3.64
CA VAL A 14 13.82 12.46 -3.86
C VAL A 14 12.96 11.50 -4.67
N GLY A 15 13.52 10.93 -5.73
CA GLY A 15 12.95 9.89 -6.56
C GLY A 15 13.92 8.72 -6.76
N HIS A 16 13.46 7.65 -7.37
CA HIS A 16 14.30 6.51 -7.73
C HIS A 16 13.95 6.00 -9.12
N ARG A 17 14.98 5.69 -9.88
CA ARG A 17 14.89 5.14 -11.23
C ARG A 17 15.39 3.70 -11.22
N ASP A 18 14.45 2.76 -11.32
CA ASP A 18 14.73 1.33 -11.13
C ASP A 18 15.66 0.74 -12.21
N ARG A 19 15.58 1.25 -13.44
CA ARG A 19 16.36 0.75 -14.59
C ARG A 19 17.87 0.76 -14.33
N ASP A 20 18.36 1.82 -13.69
CA ASP A 20 19.79 2.10 -13.55
C ASP A 20 20.24 2.14 -12.07
N ASN A 21 19.33 1.87 -11.11
CA ASN A 21 19.56 1.98 -9.66
C ASN A 21 20.11 3.36 -9.25
N ILE A 22 19.43 4.40 -9.73
CA ILE A 22 19.79 5.78 -9.46
C ILE A 22 18.73 6.41 -8.57
N LEU A 23 19.18 6.99 -7.46
CA LEU A 23 18.41 7.96 -6.68
C LEU A 23 18.53 9.32 -7.36
N GLU A 24 17.39 9.90 -7.71
CA GLU A 24 17.31 11.25 -8.27
C GLU A 24 16.98 12.22 -7.14
N VAL A 25 17.86 13.19 -6.88
CA VAL A 25 17.68 14.17 -5.81
C VAL A 25 17.60 15.55 -6.42
N LEU A 26 16.51 16.26 -6.15
CA LEU A 26 16.36 17.67 -6.51
C LEU A 26 16.82 18.53 -5.34
N VAL A 27 17.80 19.40 -5.58
CA VAL A 27 18.34 20.31 -4.57
C VAL A 27 18.23 21.77 -4.98
N GLU A 28 18.12 22.65 -4.00
CA GLU A 28 18.21 24.09 -4.17
C GLU A 28 19.65 24.57 -3.92
N GLN A 29 20.28 25.13 -4.94
CA GLN A 29 21.61 25.72 -4.83
C GLN A 29 21.65 27.05 -5.59
N ASP A 30 22.15 28.10 -4.92
CA ASP A 30 22.35 29.43 -5.53
C ASP A 30 21.10 30.00 -6.25
N ASN A 31 19.90 29.72 -5.70
CA ASN A 31 18.60 30.12 -6.26
C ASN A 31 18.27 29.43 -7.61
N GLU A 32 18.91 28.30 -7.88
CA GLU A 32 18.61 27.39 -8.98
C GLU A 32 18.31 25.98 -8.46
N TYR A 33 17.61 25.20 -9.28
CA TYR A 33 17.29 23.80 -9.01
C TYR A 33 18.24 22.88 -9.75
N GLU A 34 18.94 22.02 -9.02
CA GLU A 34 19.90 21.07 -9.58
C GLU A 34 19.43 19.63 -9.34
N TYR A 35 19.54 18.78 -10.37
CA TYR A 35 19.32 17.35 -10.25
C TYR A 35 20.64 16.64 -9.98
N MET A 36 20.66 15.82 -8.93
CA MET A 36 21.78 14.98 -8.58
C MET A 36 21.40 13.51 -8.76
N GLU A 37 22.24 12.76 -9.47
CA GLU A 37 22.11 11.32 -9.64
C GLU A 37 23.06 10.61 -8.68
N VAL A 38 22.50 9.83 -7.75
CA VAL A 38 23.27 9.08 -6.76
C VAL A 38 23.03 7.59 -6.97
N PRO A 39 24.05 6.77 -7.28
CA PRO A 39 23.90 5.33 -7.36
C PRO A 39 23.46 4.76 -6.01
N ALA A 40 22.25 4.23 -5.96
CA ALA A 40 21.68 3.66 -4.75
C ALA A 40 20.66 2.58 -5.10
N PRO A 41 20.60 1.48 -4.35
CA PRO A 41 19.55 0.49 -4.55
C PRO A 41 18.18 1.07 -4.17
N TYR A 42 17.12 0.52 -4.75
CA TYR A 42 15.73 0.89 -4.44
C TYR A 42 15.43 0.91 -2.92
N ALA A 43 16.05 0.02 -2.15
CA ALA A 43 15.92 -0.05 -0.70
C ALA A 43 16.30 1.25 0.03
N ALA A 44 17.23 2.04 -0.53
CA ALA A 44 17.58 3.35 0.02
C ALA A 44 16.44 4.35 -0.15
N TYR A 45 15.83 4.40 -1.34
CA TYR A 45 14.66 5.24 -1.61
C TYR A 45 13.45 4.84 -0.75
N SER A 46 13.16 3.54 -0.67
CA SER A 46 12.04 3.06 0.15
C SER A 46 12.24 3.40 1.63
N GLY A 47 13.44 3.21 2.17
CA GLY A 47 13.74 3.56 3.56
C GLY A 47 13.63 5.05 3.87
N LEU A 48 14.00 5.92 2.92
CA LEU A 48 13.80 7.37 3.04
C LEU A 48 12.31 7.75 3.06
N ARG A 49 11.49 7.06 2.25
CA ARG A 49 10.04 7.26 2.25
C ARG A 49 9.40 6.79 3.55
N ASP A 50 9.78 5.62 4.05
CA ASP A 50 9.32 5.11 5.35
C ASP A 50 9.68 6.07 6.49
N LEU A 51 10.87 6.68 6.44
CA LEU A 51 11.29 7.71 7.38
C LEU A 51 10.46 8.99 7.27
N ALA A 52 10.19 9.46 6.05
CA ALA A 52 9.36 10.64 5.81
C ALA A 52 7.94 10.42 6.37
N ASP A 53 7.34 9.26 6.10
CA ASP A 53 6.02 8.88 6.61
C ASP A 53 6.00 8.78 8.14
N ALA A 54 7.06 8.27 8.78
CA ALA A 54 7.16 8.15 10.23
C ALA A 54 7.37 9.49 10.96
N LEU A 55 7.93 10.48 10.26
CA LEU A 55 8.23 11.81 10.80
C LEU A 55 7.14 12.84 10.47
N ASP A 56 6.15 12.48 9.65
CA ASP A 56 5.02 13.33 9.33
C ASP A 56 4.16 13.59 10.59
N PRO A 57 4.12 14.84 11.09
CA PRO A 57 3.42 15.17 12.33
C PRO A 57 1.89 15.18 12.17
N ASP A 58 1.35 15.11 10.95
CA ASP A 58 -0.10 15.14 10.68
C ASP A 58 -0.76 13.73 10.71
N VAL A 59 0.01 12.67 10.97
CA VAL A 59 -0.52 11.31 11.15
C VAL A 59 -1.14 11.18 12.54
N ILE A 60 -2.44 11.46 12.66
CA ILE A 60 -3.22 11.29 13.90
C ILE A 60 -3.24 9.81 14.32
N PRO A 61 -2.72 9.41 15.50
CA PRO A 61 -2.78 8.03 15.95
C PRO A 61 -4.20 7.67 16.41
N ILE A 62 -4.89 6.77 15.71
CA ILE A 62 -6.21 6.27 16.12
C ILE A 62 -6.03 5.37 17.36
N ARG A 63 -6.50 5.86 18.52
CA ARG A 63 -6.72 5.03 19.70
C ARG A 63 -7.84 4.03 19.42
N ALA A 64 -7.52 2.73 19.44
CA ALA A 64 -8.49 1.64 19.31
C ALA A 64 -9.64 1.81 20.32
N ARG A 65 -10.87 1.94 19.84
CA ARG A 65 -12.06 1.73 20.68
C ARG A 65 -12.44 0.24 20.64
N PRO A 66 -12.88 -0.36 21.75
CA PRO A 66 -13.33 -1.75 21.75
C PRO A 66 -14.58 -1.91 20.88
N ILE A 67 -14.56 -2.90 19.99
CA ILE A 67 -15.69 -3.27 19.13
C ILE A 67 -16.71 -4.03 19.99
N GLN A 68 -17.96 -3.56 20.04
CA GLN A 68 -19.08 -4.28 20.62
C GLN A 68 -19.84 -5.00 19.49
N LEU A 69 -19.79 -6.33 19.47
CA LEU A 69 -20.54 -7.17 18.51
C LEU A 69 -22.06 -7.06 18.75
N PRO A 70 -22.89 -6.87 17.70
CA PRO A 70 -24.31 -7.19 17.77
C PRO A 70 -24.55 -8.67 17.46
N ALA A 71 -25.47 -9.28 18.20
CA ALA A 71 -25.86 -10.68 18.07
C ALA A 71 -26.72 -10.93 16.82
N ALA A 72 -26.48 -12.05 16.16
CA ALA A 72 -27.24 -12.54 15.01
C ALA A 72 -28.64 -13.02 15.41
N THR A 73 -29.64 -12.69 14.58
CA THR A 73 -30.91 -13.44 14.49
C THR A 73 -31.20 -13.74 13.03
N THR A 74 -31.33 -15.04 12.78
CA THR A 74 -31.74 -15.73 11.57
C THR A 74 -33.21 -15.44 11.23
N ASP A 75 -33.56 -15.31 9.96
CA ASP A 75 -34.51 -16.24 9.30
C ASP A 75 -34.55 -16.05 7.77
N PRO A 76 -34.95 -17.09 7.00
CA PRO A 76 -34.84 -17.18 5.55
C PRO A 76 -36.17 -16.93 4.81
N ASP A 77 -36.10 -16.88 3.48
CA ASP A 77 -37.18 -16.85 2.46
C ASP A 77 -37.43 -15.47 1.84
N VAL A 78 -37.13 -15.31 0.53
CA VAL A 78 -38.10 -15.04 -0.57
C VAL A 78 -37.37 -15.06 -1.93
N SER A 79 -37.99 -15.75 -2.89
CA SER A 79 -37.68 -15.92 -4.31
C SER A 79 -37.65 -14.64 -5.16
N ASP A 80 -36.87 -14.69 -6.24
CA ASP A 80 -37.02 -13.99 -7.53
C ASP A 80 -37.31 -12.48 -7.54
N THR A 81 -36.38 -11.69 -8.09
CA THR A 81 -36.63 -10.79 -9.23
C THR A 81 -35.30 -10.25 -9.75
N VAL A 82 -35.04 -10.49 -11.04
CA VAL A 82 -34.00 -9.83 -11.83
C VAL A 82 -34.30 -8.32 -11.86
N THR A 83 -33.50 -7.53 -11.14
CA THR A 83 -33.40 -6.08 -11.41
C THR A 83 -31.94 -5.66 -11.34
N ASP A 84 -31.45 -5.37 -12.53
CA ASP A 84 -30.41 -4.40 -12.84
C ASP A 84 -30.36 -3.26 -11.81
N SER A 85 -29.40 -3.32 -10.90
CA SER A 85 -29.07 -2.26 -9.95
C SER A 85 -27.67 -2.50 -9.42
N ILE A 86 -26.71 -1.86 -10.08
CA ILE A 86 -25.34 -1.68 -9.65
C ILE A 86 -25.39 -0.77 -8.41
N VAL A 87 -25.75 -1.32 -7.26
CA VAL A 87 -25.52 -0.71 -5.96
C VAL A 87 -24.22 -1.29 -5.44
N ALA A 88 -23.23 -0.42 -5.26
CA ALA A 88 -21.95 -0.74 -4.65
C ALA A 88 -22.18 -1.21 -3.21
N SER A 89 -22.44 -2.50 -3.04
CA SER A 89 -22.38 -3.16 -1.74
C SER A 89 -20.97 -2.99 -1.18
N PRO A 90 -20.81 -2.72 0.13
CA PRO A 90 -19.50 -2.74 0.75
C PRO A 90 -18.88 -4.12 0.52
N ILE A 91 -17.75 -4.14 -0.19
CA ILE A 91 -17.04 -5.38 -0.50
C ILE A 91 -16.50 -5.93 0.82
N ASP A 92 -17.10 -7.02 1.31
CA ASP A 92 -16.64 -7.70 2.51
C ASP A 92 -15.45 -8.59 2.12
N ILE A 93 -14.23 -8.11 2.41
CA ILE A 93 -12.98 -8.82 2.10
C ILE A 93 -12.41 -9.34 3.40
N ASP A 94 -12.28 -10.66 3.52
CA ASP A 94 -11.64 -11.33 4.66
C ASP A 94 -10.13 -11.01 4.69
N MET A 95 -9.75 -10.04 5.52
CA MET A 95 -8.38 -9.57 5.66
C MET A 95 -7.58 -10.51 6.57
N ARG A 96 -6.51 -11.08 6.03
CA ARG A 96 -5.64 -12.02 6.74
C ARG A 96 -4.32 -11.37 7.11
N PRO A 97 -3.91 -11.41 8.40
CA PRO A 97 -2.64 -10.83 8.82
C PRO A 97 -1.46 -11.61 8.21
N VAL A 98 -0.46 -10.90 7.72
CA VAL A 98 0.73 -11.48 7.11
C VAL A 98 2.01 -10.98 7.78
N ARG A 99 3.04 -11.82 7.79
CA ARG A 99 4.38 -11.43 8.24
C ARG A 99 5.17 -10.85 7.07
N SER A 100 4.92 -9.59 6.75
CA SER A 100 5.65 -8.84 5.73
C SER A 100 6.20 -7.54 6.32
N THR A 101 7.28 -7.02 5.74
CA THR A 101 7.78 -5.66 6.02
C THR A 101 6.95 -4.60 5.28
N MET A 102 6.19 -5.00 4.26
CA MET A 102 5.34 -4.12 3.46
C MET A 102 3.89 -4.09 3.96
N ALA A 103 3.29 -5.27 4.15
CA ALA A 103 1.88 -5.42 4.52
C ALA A 103 1.70 -5.93 5.96
N SER A 104 0.67 -5.42 6.63
CA SER A 104 0.15 -5.93 7.90
C SER A 104 -0.90 -7.01 7.67
N ALA A 105 -1.79 -6.81 6.70
CA ALA A 105 -2.81 -7.75 6.31
C ALA A 105 -3.13 -7.65 4.82
N VAL A 106 -3.58 -8.74 4.23
CA VAL A 106 -4.01 -8.81 2.83
C VAL A 106 -5.27 -9.66 2.72
N GLY A 107 -6.15 -9.34 1.79
CA GLY A 107 -7.38 -10.08 1.54
C GLY A 107 -7.76 -9.98 0.08
N TYR A 108 -8.41 -11.01 -0.45
CA TYR A 108 -8.76 -11.08 -1.86
C TYR A 108 -10.17 -11.61 -2.04
N ASN A 109 -10.95 -10.95 -2.90
CA ASN A 109 -12.28 -11.37 -3.29
C ASN A 109 -12.24 -11.88 -4.74
N GLN A 110 -12.50 -13.18 -4.92
CA GLN A 110 -12.51 -13.83 -6.24
C GLN A 110 -13.71 -13.44 -7.12
N GLU A 111 -14.87 -13.17 -6.52
CA GLU A 111 -16.09 -12.83 -7.27
C GLU A 111 -15.98 -11.45 -7.92
N GLN A 112 -15.31 -10.52 -7.25
CA GLN A 112 -15.11 -9.15 -7.73
C GLN A 112 -13.70 -8.88 -8.24
N GLN A 113 -12.79 -9.86 -8.16
CA GLN A 113 -11.39 -9.72 -8.56
C GLN A 113 -10.70 -8.52 -7.89
N VAL A 114 -11.01 -8.30 -6.59
CA VAL A 114 -10.48 -7.19 -5.80
C VAL A 114 -9.48 -7.70 -4.78
N LEU A 115 -8.25 -7.20 -4.87
CA LEU A 115 -7.21 -7.41 -3.88
C LEU A 115 -7.15 -6.22 -2.94
N GLN A 116 -7.29 -6.46 -1.64
CA GLN A 116 -7.12 -5.47 -0.60
C GLN A 116 -5.83 -5.70 0.18
N ILE A 117 -5.06 -4.64 0.37
CA ILE A 117 -3.79 -4.66 1.10
C ILE A 117 -3.83 -3.57 2.16
N GLU A 118 -3.62 -3.98 3.40
CA GLU A 118 -3.33 -3.11 4.53
C GLU A 118 -1.81 -3.04 4.69
N PHE A 119 -1.25 -1.87 4.43
CA PHE A 119 0.16 -1.60 4.59
C PHE A 119 0.55 -1.46 6.07
N LYS A 120 1.84 -1.63 6.37
CA LYS A 120 2.39 -1.45 7.73
C LYS A 120 2.11 -0.06 8.34
N ASN A 121 1.90 0.95 7.50
CA ASN A 121 1.52 2.30 7.90
C ASN A 121 -0.01 2.46 8.17
N GLY A 122 -0.79 1.38 8.09
CA GLY A 122 -2.24 1.37 8.30
C GLY A 122 -3.06 1.84 7.10
N ALA A 123 -2.42 2.19 5.97
CA ALA A 123 -3.14 2.55 4.77
C ALA A 123 -3.73 1.29 4.11
N ILE A 124 -5.01 1.37 3.72
CA ILE A 124 -5.71 0.28 3.03
C ILE A 124 -5.91 0.68 1.58
N TYR A 125 -5.44 -0.16 0.67
CA TYR A 125 -5.65 0.00 -0.77
C TYR A 125 -6.38 -1.22 -1.33
N GLN A 126 -7.29 -0.95 -2.25
CA GLN A 126 -7.93 -1.94 -3.10
C GLN A 126 -7.36 -1.83 -4.50
N TYR A 127 -7.09 -2.98 -5.11
CA TYR A 127 -6.66 -3.15 -6.49
C TYR A 127 -7.75 -3.94 -7.20
N GLU A 128 -8.34 -3.33 -8.22
CA GLU A 128 -9.41 -3.91 -9.02
C GLU A 128 -8.83 -4.72 -10.20
N ASP A 129 -9.63 -5.64 -10.76
CA ASP A 129 -9.27 -6.50 -11.89
C ASP A 129 -8.06 -7.42 -11.65
N VAL A 130 -7.74 -7.75 -10.40
CA VAL A 130 -6.65 -8.68 -10.07
C VAL A 130 -7.10 -10.11 -10.31
N GLU A 131 -6.38 -10.82 -11.18
CA GLU A 131 -6.73 -12.20 -11.54
C GLU A 131 -6.43 -13.19 -10.39
N PRO A 132 -7.20 -14.28 -10.26
CA PRO A 132 -6.97 -15.29 -9.22
C PRO A 132 -5.57 -15.93 -9.27
N GLU A 133 -5.00 -16.04 -10.47
CA GLU A 133 -3.63 -16.53 -10.66
C GLU A 133 -2.61 -15.57 -10.03
N THR A 134 -2.76 -14.27 -10.27
CA THR A 134 -1.92 -13.22 -9.66
C THR A 134 -2.04 -13.23 -8.14
N TRP A 135 -3.24 -13.43 -7.60
CA TRP A 135 -3.43 -13.61 -6.16
C TRP A 135 -2.71 -14.84 -5.61
N ASN A 136 -2.79 -15.98 -6.30
CA ASN A 136 -2.12 -17.21 -5.85
C ASN A 136 -0.60 -17.05 -5.83
N ASP A 137 -0.04 -16.41 -6.86
CA ASP A 137 1.40 -16.12 -6.93
C ASP A 137 1.82 -15.13 -5.83
N PHE A 138 0.99 -14.12 -5.58
CA PHE A 138 1.19 -13.15 -4.51
C PHE A 138 1.13 -13.78 -3.11
N TRP A 139 0.15 -14.65 -2.86
CA TRP A 139 -0.08 -15.31 -1.57
C TRP A 139 0.93 -16.43 -1.30
N GLY A 140 1.36 -17.15 -2.34
CA GLY A 140 2.32 -18.25 -2.24
C GLY A 140 3.79 -17.82 -2.19
N SER A 141 4.09 -16.54 -2.42
CA SER A 141 5.46 -16.03 -2.46
C SER A 141 6.06 -15.84 -1.07
N ASP A 142 7.33 -16.23 -0.92
CA ASP A 142 8.14 -15.97 0.27
C ASP A 142 8.40 -14.46 0.48
N SER A 143 8.17 -13.63 -0.56
CA SER A 143 8.37 -12.19 -0.50
C SER A 143 7.21 -11.43 -1.17
N ILE A 144 6.15 -11.25 -0.38
CA ILE A 144 4.93 -10.51 -0.73
C ILE A 144 5.25 -9.12 -1.34
N GLY A 145 6.27 -8.43 -0.82
CA GLY A 145 6.63 -7.09 -1.29
C GLY A 145 7.28 -7.05 -2.67
N ILE A 146 8.01 -8.11 -3.06
CA ILE A 146 8.62 -8.20 -4.39
C ILE A 146 7.52 -8.43 -5.42
N VAL A 147 6.64 -9.41 -5.18
CA VAL A 147 5.52 -9.72 -6.09
C VAL A 147 4.55 -8.55 -6.19
N PHE A 148 4.29 -7.84 -5.09
CA PHE A 148 3.50 -6.62 -5.13
C PHE A 148 4.08 -5.59 -6.10
N ASN A 149 5.39 -5.32 -6.02
CA ASN A 149 6.03 -4.31 -6.86
C ASN A 149 6.14 -4.74 -8.33
N GLU A 150 6.34 -6.03 -8.60
CA GLU A 150 6.53 -6.56 -9.96
C GLU A 150 5.21 -6.81 -10.69
N ALA A 151 4.21 -7.36 -10.00
CA ALA A 151 2.98 -7.82 -10.63
C ALA A 151 1.79 -6.90 -10.39
N ILE A 152 1.76 -6.13 -9.29
CA ILE A 152 0.53 -5.46 -8.83
C ILE A 152 0.63 -3.92 -8.90
N ARG A 153 1.74 -3.35 -8.44
CA ARG A 153 1.96 -1.90 -8.39
C ARG A 153 2.09 -1.34 -9.80
N GLY A 154 1.13 -0.50 -10.20
CA GLY A 154 1.13 0.17 -11.50
C GLY A 154 0.51 -0.66 -12.65
N HIS A 155 0.19 -1.93 -12.39
CA HIS A 155 -0.49 -2.81 -13.34
C HIS A 155 -2.01 -2.83 -13.16
N TYR A 156 -2.49 -2.60 -11.93
CA TYR A 156 -3.93 -2.58 -11.61
C TYR A 156 -4.40 -1.20 -11.15
N ALA A 157 -5.67 -0.90 -11.43
CA ALA A 157 -6.32 0.29 -10.91
C ALA A 157 -6.37 0.20 -9.38
N SER A 158 -5.81 1.22 -8.72
CA SER A 158 -5.73 1.25 -7.26
C SER A 158 -6.62 2.36 -6.68
N LYS A 159 -7.35 2.01 -5.63
CA LYS A 159 -8.21 2.92 -4.89
C LYS A 159 -7.85 2.86 -3.41
N ARG A 160 -7.63 4.02 -2.80
CA ARG A 160 -7.40 4.12 -1.37
C ARG A 160 -8.73 4.07 -0.62
N CYS A 161 -8.86 3.20 0.36
CA CYS A 161 -10.01 3.15 1.26
C CYS A 161 -9.74 4.00 2.52
N LYS A 162 -10.79 4.65 3.02
CA LYS A 162 -10.78 5.48 4.24
C LYS A 162 -11.39 4.73 5.40
#